data_AF-A0AAN7E912-F1
#
_entry.id   AF-A0AAN7E912-F1
#
_cell.length_a   1.000
_cell.length_b   1.000
_cell.length_c   1.000
_cell.angle_alpha   90.00
_cell.angle_beta   90.00
_cell.angle_gamma   90.00
#
_symmetry.space_group_name_H-M   'P 1'
#
loop_
_entity.id
_entity.type
_entity.pdbx_description
1 polymer ?
#
loop_
_entity_poly.entity_id
_entity_poly.type
_entity_poly.pdbx_seq_one_letter_code
_entity_poly.pdbx_strand_id
1 'polypeptide(L)'
;MSLGEMRIAVQFCPKVYIGEKGHLIQTCCGYKRRAKNRVHEWISGGLNDILVPIETFHLQNMFQDVIKHQKRFDFDRVPAVVELCWLAGANPYDEDMCSSNWNLENVSAAIEGAESLSSHELITGVQKLLLVYSAKVCKYCSEVHVGPSGHKARLCGVFKYESWRGAHFWEKAEVDDLVPPKLVWKRRPQDPLVLMDAHRDFYGHALAVVDLCTQAGIIAPTKYHCMMKVQGLSGPAQLKV
;
A
#
# COMPACT_ATOMS: atom_id res chain seq x y z
N MET A 1 -20.03 -16.27 11.93
CA MET A 1 -19.31 -15.59 10.83
C MET A 1 -17.91 -15.32 11.34
N SER A 2 -16.91 -16.07 10.87
CA SER A 2 -15.52 -15.81 11.24
C SER A 2 -15.08 -14.53 10.55
N LEU A 3 -14.54 -13.57 11.31
CA LEU A 3 -13.82 -12.42 10.75
C LEU A 3 -12.79 -12.96 9.74
N GLY A 4 -12.72 -12.35 8.55
CA GLY A 4 -11.77 -12.78 7.53
C GLY A 4 -10.35 -12.67 8.05
N GLU A 5 -9.63 -13.79 8.15
CA GLU A 5 -8.23 -13.78 8.54
C GLU A 5 -7.39 -13.11 7.44
N MET A 6 -6.51 -12.17 7.81
CA MET A 6 -5.61 -11.57 6.84
C MET A 6 -4.34 -12.40 6.68
N ARG A 7 -3.94 -12.60 5.43
CA ARG A 7 -2.73 -13.31 5.03
C ARG A 7 -1.82 -12.39 4.24
N ILE A 8 -0.53 -12.41 4.56
CA ILE A 8 0.50 -11.72 3.78
C ILE A 8 1.42 -12.74 3.14
N ALA A 9 1.89 -12.43 1.95
CA ALA A 9 2.84 -13.27 1.25
C ALA A 9 4.21 -13.18 1.93
N VAL A 10 4.77 -14.34 2.23
CA VAL A 10 6.13 -14.51 2.75
C VAL A 10 7.12 -14.21 1.64
N GLN A 11 8.29 -13.69 2.01
CA GLN A 11 9.48 -13.61 1.16
C GLN A 11 9.33 -12.65 -0.04
N PHE A 12 9.64 -11.36 0.19
CA PHE A 12 9.88 -10.32 -0.83
C PHE A 12 8.71 -10.04 -1.81
N CYS A 13 7.49 -10.46 -1.48
CA CYS A 13 6.29 -10.14 -2.24
C CYS A 13 5.33 -9.34 -1.35
N PRO A 14 5.01 -8.07 -1.66
CA PRO A 14 4.13 -7.25 -0.81
C PRO A 14 2.64 -7.60 -0.94
N LYS A 15 2.31 -8.79 -1.46
CA LYS A 15 0.91 -9.19 -1.68
C LYS A 15 0.21 -9.53 -0.38
N VAL A 16 -1.06 -9.15 -0.33
CA VAL A 16 -1.99 -9.44 0.75
C VAL A 16 -3.16 -10.23 0.17
N TYR A 17 -3.74 -11.09 0.99
CA TYR A 17 -4.96 -11.81 0.71
C TYR A 17 -5.83 -11.83 1.97
N ILE A 18 -7.15 -11.76 1.81
CA ILE A 18 -8.08 -11.76 2.93
C ILE A 18 -8.91 -13.04 2.83
N GLY A 19 -8.66 -13.96 3.75
CA GLY A 19 -9.31 -15.26 3.80
C GLY A 19 -8.52 -16.25 4.66
N GLU A 20 -9.23 -17.27 5.16
CA GLU A 20 -8.67 -18.31 6.04
C GLU A 20 -7.42 -18.99 5.45
N LYS A 21 -7.42 -19.26 4.14
CA LYS A 21 -6.29 -19.84 3.40
C LYS A 21 -5.90 -18.94 2.24
N GLY A 22 -4.59 -18.70 2.07
CA GLY A 22 -4.09 -17.92 0.94
C GLY A 22 -4.30 -18.61 -0.41
N HIS A 23 -4.26 -17.83 -1.50
CA HIS A 23 -4.50 -18.34 -2.85
C HIS A 23 -3.30 -19.12 -3.43
N LEU A 24 -3.58 -19.97 -4.42
CA LEU A 24 -2.59 -20.73 -5.20
C LEU A 24 -2.33 -20.15 -6.60
N ILE A 25 -2.70 -18.88 -6.81
CA ILE A 25 -2.44 -18.17 -8.07
C ILE A 25 -0.94 -17.88 -8.19
N GLN A 26 -0.37 -18.22 -9.34
CA GLN A 26 1.07 -18.19 -9.61
C GLN A 26 1.54 -16.78 -9.99
N THR A 27 1.47 -15.86 -9.03
CA THR A 27 1.82 -14.44 -9.23
C THR A 27 2.92 -13.95 -8.28
N CYS A 28 3.63 -14.87 -7.62
CA CYS A 28 4.75 -14.49 -6.75
C CYS A 28 5.92 -14.04 -7.59
N CYS A 29 6.41 -12.82 -7.32
CA CYS A 29 7.60 -12.27 -7.96
C CYS A 29 8.90 -12.75 -7.29
N GLY A 30 8.82 -13.24 -6.04
CA GLY A 30 9.96 -13.73 -5.25
C GLY A 30 11.10 -12.71 -5.08
N TYR A 31 12.25 -13.20 -4.61
CA TYR A 31 13.48 -12.41 -4.57
C TYR A 31 14.05 -12.19 -5.98
N LYS A 32 14.64 -11.00 -6.22
CA LYS A 32 15.29 -10.65 -7.49
C LYS A 32 16.26 -11.79 -7.88
N ARG A 33 16.05 -12.39 -9.07
CA ARG A 33 16.81 -13.53 -9.68
C ARG A 33 16.22 -14.95 -9.51
N ARG A 34 15.05 -15.15 -8.87
CA ARG A 34 14.35 -16.46 -8.90
C ARG A 34 13.29 -16.54 -9.99
N ALA A 35 12.87 -17.76 -10.32
CA ALA A 35 11.77 -18.03 -11.25
C ALA A 35 10.52 -17.25 -10.84
N LYS A 36 9.99 -16.48 -11.80
CA LYS A 36 8.75 -15.72 -11.68
C LYS A 36 7.56 -16.69 -11.78
N ASN A 37 6.39 -16.27 -11.30
CA ASN A 37 5.13 -17.01 -11.37
C ASN A 37 5.12 -18.26 -10.47
N ARG A 38 5.49 -18.11 -9.20
CA ARG A 38 5.29 -19.15 -8.18
C ARG A 38 4.02 -18.89 -7.37
N VAL A 39 3.55 -19.92 -6.68
CA VAL A 39 2.57 -19.75 -5.60
C VAL A 39 3.19 -18.97 -4.45
N HIS A 40 2.34 -18.30 -3.68
CA HIS A 40 2.75 -17.52 -2.51
C HIS A 40 2.82 -18.45 -1.31
N GLU A 41 3.85 -18.31 -0.50
CA GLU A 41 3.83 -18.80 0.88
C GLU A 41 3.13 -17.74 1.72
N TRP A 42 2.25 -18.13 2.66
CA TRP A 42 1.39 -17.20 3.38
C TRP A 42 1.61 -17.28 4.88
N ILE A 43 1.70 -16.13 5.54
CA ILE A 43 1.68 -16.00 7.01
C ILE A 43 0.52 -15.11 7.44
N SER A 44 0.19 -15.16 8.72
CA SER A 44 -0.80 -14.25 9.32
C SER A 44 -0.31 -12.81 9.21
N GLY A 45 -1.18 -11.92 8.74
CA GLY A 45 -0.96 -10.47 8.65
C GLY A 45 -1.91 -9.70 9.58
N GLY A 46 -1.59 -8.43 9.83
CA GLY A 46 -2.40 -7.48 10.60
C GLY A 46 -2.57 -6.15 9.86
N LEU A 47 -3.52 -5.30 10.27
CA LEU A 47 -3.95 -4.11 9.49
C LEU A 47 -2.81 -3.23 8.94
N ASN A 48 -1.69 -3.15 9.65
CA ASN A 48 -0.49 -2.42 9.23
C ASN A 48 0.10 -2.93 7.90
N ASP A 49 -0.18 -4.17 7.52
CA ASP A 49 0.24 -4.77 6.25
C ASP A 49 -0.61 -4.31 5.05
N ILE A 50 -1.78 -3.70 5.29
CA ILE A 50 -2.62 -3.11 4.23
C ILE A 50 -2.10 -1.72 3.85
N LEU A 51 -1.74 -0.92 4.86
CA LEU A 51 -1.29 0.46 4.69
C LEU A 51 0.22 0.56 4.92
N VAL A 52 1.00 -0.17 4.11
CA VAL A 52 2.46 -0.06 4.16
C VAL A 52 2.85 1.32 3.66
N PRO A 53 3.40 2.20 4.52
CA PRO A 53 3.71 3.56 4.10
C PRO A 53 4.86 3.56 3.10
N ILE A 54 4.75 4.39 2.07
CA ILE A 54 5.88 4.69 1.18
C ILE A 54 6.78 5.69 1.89
N GLU A 55 8.03 5.30 2.15
CA GLU A 55 8.98 6.16 2.83
C GLU A 55 9.67 7.14 1.88
N THR A 56 10.03 8.31 2.42
CA THR A 56 10.86 9.35 1.81
C THR A 56 11.94 9.78 2.80
N PHE A 57 12.97 10.47 2.33
CA PHE A 57 13.86 11.21 3.23
C PHE A 57 13.12 12.41 3.85
N HIS A 58 13.30 12.59 5.15
CA HIS A 58 12.84 13.77 5.86
C HIS A 58 13.68 15.00 5.47
N LEU A 59 13.03 16.12 5.18
CA LEU A 59 13.69 17.37 4.85
C LEU A 59 13.56 18.38 5.99
N GLN A 60 14.66 19.06 6.34
CA GLN A 60 14.61 20.16 7.32
C GLN A 60 13.86 21.38 6.75
N ASN A 61 13.97 21.59 5.44
CA ASN A 61 13.23 22.63 4.72
C ASN A 61 13.07 22.25 3.24
N MET A 62 12.05 22.79 2.57
CA MET A 62 11.74 22.51 1.16
C MET A 62 12.81 22.96 0.16
N PHE A 63 13.73 23.85 0.57
CA PHE A 63 14.72 24.47 -0.31
C PHE A 63 16.16 24.08 0.06
N GLN A 64 16.33 22.99 0.78
CA GLN A 64 17.66 22.53 1.18
C GLN A 64 18.41 21.92 0.00
N ASP A 65 19.72 21.76 0.18
CA ASP A 65 20.57 21.09 -0.79
C ASP A 65 20.06 19.69 -1.12
N VAL A 66 20.12 19.33 -2.40
CA VAL A 66 19.75 17.99 -2.89
C VAL A 66 20.56 16.93 -2.16
N ILE A 67 19.86 15.97 -1.54
CA ILE A 67 20.47 14.86 -0.80
C ILE A 67 21.36 14.03 -1.74
N LYS A 68 22.67 14.07 -1.49
CA LYS A 68 23.67 13.30 -2.23
C LYS A 68 23.74 11.87 -1.68
N HIS A 69 24.18 10.92 -2.49
CA HIS A 69 24.28 9.52 -2.08
C HIS A 69 25.10 9.28 -0.81
N GLN A 70 26.19 10.02 -0.62
CA GLN A 70 27.04 9.88 0.56
C GLN A 70 26.33 10.33 1.84
N LYS A 71 25.44 11.33 1.73
CA LYS A 71 24.69 11.89 2.84
C LYS A 71 23.41 11.12 3.18
N ARG A 72 23.10 10.02 2.48
CA ARG A 72 21.82 9.32 2.65
C ARG A 72 21.57 8.76 4.06
N PHE A 73 22.62 8.62 4.86
CA PHE A 73 22.53 8.14 6.24
C PHE A 73 22.43 9.30 7.25
N ASP A 74 22.60 10.53 6.78
CA ASP A 74 22.51 11.75 7.60
C ASP A 74 21.05 12.23 7.70
N PHE A 75 20.12 11.57 7.01
CA PHE A 75 18.71 11.92 6.96
C PHE A 75 17.85 10.73 7.38
N ASP A 76 16.85 11.01 8.20
CA ASP A 76 15.86 10.03 8.59
C ASP A 76 14.91 9.69 7.44
N ARG A 77 14.30 8.51 7.56
CA ARG A 77 13.24 8.03 6.66
C ARG A 77 11.91 8.15 7.38
N VAL A 78 10.94 8.77 6.71
CA VAL A 78 9.59 8.97 7.24
C VAL A 78 8.56 8.65 6.17
N PRO A 79 7.31 8.31 6.51
CA PRO A 79 6.25 8.14 5.52
C PRO A 79 6.07 9.40 4.67
N ALA A 80 5.93 9.26 3.35
CA ALA A 80 5.80 10.37 2.41
C ALA A 80 4.56 11.23 2.67
N VAL A 81 3.47 10.61 3.13
CA VAL A 81 2.27 11.34 3.56
C VAL A 81 2.56 12.19 4.80
N VAL A 82 3.32 11.67 5.76
CA VAL A 82 3.73 12.41 6.97
C VAL A 82 4.64 13.58 6.60
N GLU A 83 5.62 13.37 5.72
CA GLU A 83 6.49 14.43 5.22
C GLU A 83 5.69 15.53 4.51
N LEU A 84 4.71 15.18 3.67
CA LEU A 84 3.81 16.16 3.05
C LEU A 84 3.02 16.96 4.09
N CYS A 85 2.47 16.29 5.09
CA CYS A 85 1.75 16.94 6.19
C CYS A 85 2.68 17.90 6.97
N TRP A 86 3.92 17.49 7.22
CA TRP A 86 4.93 18.34 7.89
C TRP A 86 5.21 19.62 7.11
N LEU A 87 5.42 19.51 5.80
CA LEU A 87 5.64 20.67 4.93
C LEU A 87 4.40 21.57 4.85
N ALA A 88 3.22 21.01 5.08
CA ALA A 88 1.96 21.74 5.23
C ALA A 88 1.79 22.42 6.60
N GLY A 89 2.77 22.29 7.50
CA GLY A 89 2.74 22.88 8.84
C GLY A 89 2.02 22.01 9.88
N ALA A 90 1.66 20.76 9.56
CA ALA A 90 1.14 19.83 10.55
C ALA A 90 2.31 19.26 11.37
N ASN A 91 2.27 19.41 12.69
CA ASN A 91 3.27 18.83 13.58
C ASN A 91 2.71 17.57 14.24
N PRO A 92 3.23 16.36 13.93
CA PRO A 92 2.76 15.11 14.54
C PRO A 92 3.16 14.97 16.02
N TYR A 93 4.07 15.83 16.50
CA TYR A 93 4.52 15.87 17.90
C TYR A 93 3.98 17.09 18.64
N ASP A 94 3.04 17.84 18.05
CA ASP A 94 2.34 18.88 18.80
C ASP A 94 1.42 18.21 19.82
N GLU A 95 1.77 18.30 21.09
CA GLU A 95 0.90 17.90 22.20
C GLU A 95 -0.44 18.68 22.17
N ASP A 96 -0.49 19.82 21.47
CA ASP A 96 -1.68 20.66 21.35
C ASP A 96 -2.70 20.19 20.30
N MET A 97 -2.37 19.13 19.53
CA MET A 97 -3.33 18.48 18.64
C MET A 97 -4.28 17.49 19.38
N CYS A 98 -4.27 17.53 20.72
CA CYS A 98 -5.31 16.98 21.57
C CYS A 98 -5.87 18.05 22.52
N SER A 99 -6.81 18.85 22.03
CA SER A 99 -7.93 19.29 22.88
C SER A 99 -8.86 18.12 23.22
N SER A 100 -8.29 17.03 23.74
CA SER A 100 -8.98 15.93 24.40
C SER A 100 -7.96 14.97 25.01
N ASN A 101 -7.24 15.44 26.04
CA ASN A 101 -6.83 14.69 27.24
C ASN A 101 -6.61 13.16 27.08
N TRP A 102 -5.46 12.72 26.58
CA TRP A 102 -5.06 11.30 26.59
C TRP A 102 -4.48 10.93 27.96
N ASN A 103 -5.34 10.57 28.92
CA ASN A 103 -4.88 9.86 30.12
C ASN A 103 -4.64 8.38 29.78
N LEU A 104 -3.37 7.98 29.90
CA LEU A 104 -2.84 6.65 29.58
C LEU A 104 -3.42 5.49 30.43
N GLU A 105 -4.32 5.75 31.38
CA GLU A 105 -4.84 4.72 32.31
C GLU A 105 -6.15 4.04 31.87
N ASN A 106 -6.78 4.44 30.76
CA ASN A 106 -8.07 3.87 30.31
C ASN A 106 -8.02 3.31 28.88
N VAL A 107 -7.13 2.35 28.64
CA VAL A 107 -6.94 1.68 27.34
C VAL A 107 -8.12 0.75 26.95
N SER A 108 -9.08 0.48 27.84
CA SER A 108 -10.20 -0.42 27.52
C SER A 108 -11.51 0.25 27.10
N ALA A 109 -11.64 1.58 27.23
CA ALA A 109 -12.93 2.27 27.05
C ALA A 109 -12.95 3.37 25.96
N ALA A 110 -11.81 3.69 25.33
CA ALA A 110 -11.67 4.86 24.47
C ALA A 110 -11.43 4.54 22.97
N ILE A 111 -11.93 3.40 22.47
CA ILE A 111 -11.84 3.08 21.02
C ILE A 111 -12.93 3.81 20.19
N GLU A 112 -13.86 4.53 20.82
CA GLU A 112 -14.99 5.17 20.12
C GLU A 112 -14.76 6.64 19.69
N GLY A 113 -13.58 7.23 19.93
CA GLY A 113 -13.40 8.69 19.81
C GLY A 113 -12.26 9.19 18.93
N ALA A 114 -11.44 8.33 18.32
CA ALA A 114 -10.62 8.75 17.20
C ALA A 114 -11.51 8.70 15.95
N GLU A 115 -11.88 9.85 15.39
CA GLU A 115 -12.42 9.91 14.03
C GLU A 115 -11.34 9.31 13.12
N SER A 116 -11.43 8.00 12.89
CA SER A 116 -10.58 7.28 11.97
C SER A 116 -10.81 7.90 10.62
N LEU A 117 -9.88 8.75 10.17
CA LEU A 117 -9.88 9.34 8.84
C LEU A 117 -10.24 8.23 7.86
N SER A 118 -11.38 8.40 7.20
CA SER A 118 -11.79 7.44 6.19
C SER A 118 -10.69 7.39 5.13
N SER A 119 -10.43 6.22 4.55
CA SER A 119 -9.44 6.08 3.47
C SER A 119 -9.67 7.11 2.35
N HIS A 120 -10.92 7.54 2.15
CA HIS A 120 -11.30 8.60 1.22
C HIS A 120 -10.79 10.00 1.63
N GLU A 121 -10.87 10.37 2.91
CA GLU A 121 -10.35 11.66 3.40
C GLU A 121 -8.84 11.74 3.27
N LEU A 122 -8.12 10.65 3.55
CA LEU A 122 -6.67 10.58 3.36
C LEU A 122 -6.27 10.78 1.90
N ILE A 123 -6.93 10.07 0.97
CA ILE A 123 -6.72 10.23 -0.49
C ILE A 123 -7.00 11.66 -0.93
N THR A 124 -8.11 12.23 -0.47
CA THR A 124 -8.51 13.61 -0.81
C THR A 124 -7.51 14.63 -0.25
N GLY A 125 -7.03 14.42 0.97
CA GLY A 125 -6.04 15.27 1.63
C GLY A 125 -4.71 15.25 0.87
N VAL A 126 -4.19 14.06 0.56
CA VAL A 126 -2.97 13.90 -0.25
C VAL A 126 -3.13 14.55 -1.62
N GLN A 127 -4.27 14.36 -2.28
CA GLN A 127 -4.55 14.99 -3.56
C GLN A 127 -4.46 16.52 -3.49
N LYS A 128 -5.04 17.13 -2.45
CA LYS A 128 -4.97 18.58 -2.23
C LYS A 128 -3.55 19.05 -1.93
N LEU A 129 -2.81 18.31 -1.10
CA LEU A 129 -1.43 18.65 -0.76
C LEU A 129 -0.51 18.60 -1.98
N LEU A 130 -0.69 17.62 -2.88
CA LEU A 130 0.08 17.51 -4.13
C LEU A 130 -0.19 18.64 -5.15
N LEU A 131 -1.24 19.47 -4.93
CA LEU A 131 -1.45 20.70 -5.71
C LEU A 131 -0.52 21.84 -5.28
N VAL A 132 -0.06 21.81 -4.02
CA VAL A 132 0.74 22.89 -3.40
C VAL A 132 2.20 22.45 -3.25
N TYR A 133 2.41 21.23 -2.77
CA TYR A 133 3.73 20.67 -2.47
C TYR A 133 4.14 19.70 -3.58
N SER A 134 5.34 19.90 -4.10
CA SER A 134 5.89 19.00 -5.12
C SER A 134 6.34 17.69 -4.49
N ALA A 135 6.01 16.57 -5.12
CA ALA A 135 6.61 15.27 -4.84
C ALA A 135 7.05 14.59 -6.14
N LYS A 136 8.05 13.74 -6.03
CA LYS A 136 8.65 12.99 -7.13
C LYS A 136 8.63 11.50 -6.83
N VAL A 137 8.34 10.70 -7.85
CA VAL A 137 8.43 9.24 -7.79
C VAL A 137 9.48 8.77 -8.79
N CYS A 138 10.18 7.69 -8.49
CA CYS A 138 11.03 7.04 -9.47
C CYS A 138 10.18 6.21 -10.45
N LYS A 139 10.32 6.45 -11.75
CA LYS A 139 9.61 5.71 -12.80
C LYS A 139 9.73 4.18 -12.72
N TYR A 140 10.83 3.69 -12.15
CA TYR A 140 11.19 2.27 -12.19
C TYR A 140 11.12 1.56 -10.84
N CYS A 141 10.97 2.28 -9.74
CA CYS A 141 10.89 1.69 -8.40
C CYS A 141 10.02 2.56 -7.48
N SER A 142 9.54 1.98 -6.38
CA SER A 142 8.63 2.65 -5.44
C SER A 142 9.28 3.72 -4.56
N GLU A 143 10.42 4.29 -4.98
CA GLU A 143 11.08 5.38 -4.24
C GLU A 143 10.35 6.70 -4.50
N VAL A 144 10.02 7.40 -3.42
CA VAL A 144 9.39 8.73 -3.46
C VAL A 144 10.29 9.73 -2.76
N HIS A 145 10.27 10.97 -3.26
CA HIS A 145 10.88 12.11 -2.62
C HIS A 145 9.86 13.25 -2.58
N VAL A 146 9.54 13.73 -1.38
CA VAL A 146 8.71 14.93 -1.22
C VAL A 146 9.62 16.16 -1.33
N GLY A 147 9.45 16.93 -2.40
CA GLY A 147 10.30 18.08 -2.73
C GLY A 147 10.30 18.40 -4.24
N PRO A 148 10.81 19.58 -4.63
CA PRO A 148 10.81 20.03 -6.02
C PRO A 148 11.76 19.20 -6.91
N SER A 149 12.86 18.70 -6.34
CA SER A 149 13.89 17.93 -7.04
C SER A 149 14.12 16.62 -6.31
N GLY A 150 13.97 15.48 -6.98
CA GLY A 150 14.27 14.18 -6.38
C GLY A 150 15.73 14.05 -5.93
N HIS A 151 15.98 13.20 -4.94
CA HIS A 151 17.32 13.03 -4.38
C HIS A 151 18.32 12.39 -5.35
N LYS A 152 19.61 12.55 -5.06
CA LYS A 152 20.73 11.93 -5.79
C LYS A 152 21.27 10.67 -5.10
N ALA A 153 20.58 10.16 -4.07
CA ALA A 153 20.93 8.88 -3.48
C ALA A 153 20.78 7.74 -4.51
N ARG A 154 21.83 6.90 -4.62
CA ARG A 154 21.89 5.78 -5.55
C ARG A 154 21.27 4.51 -4.95
N LEU A 155 19.95 4.54 -4.74
CA LEU A 155 19.21 3.46 -4.09
C LEU A 155 18.30 2.69 -5.06
N CYS A 156 18.24 3.09 -6.32
CA CYS A 156 17.41 2.43 -7.32
C CYS A 156 17.92 1.01 -7.57
N GLY A 157 17.20 0.04 -7.02
CA GLY A 157 17.57 -1.37 -7.12
C GLY A 157 17.39 -1.98 -8.52
N VAL A 158 16.83 -1.24 -9.49
CA VAL A 158 16.73 -1.66 -10.90
C VAL A 158 18.08 -1.45 -11.59
N PHE A 159 18.68 -0.27 -11.45
CA PHE A 159 19.89 0.11 -12.16
C PHE A 159 21.18 -0.09 -11.37
N LYS A 160 21.17 -0.91 -10.31
CA LYS A 160 22.32 -1.09 -9.41
C LYS A 160 23.60 -1.51 -10.15
N TYR A 161 23.47 -2.36 -11.17
CA TYR A 161 24.59 -2.92 -11.95
C TYR A 161 24.71 -2.34 -13.37
N GLU A 162 23.87 -1.37 -13.70
CA GLU A 162 23.90 -0.71 -15.01
C GLU A 162 24.75 0.57 -14.97
N SER A 163 24.94 1.21 -16.12
CA SER A 163 25.68 2.47 -16.28
C SER A 163 25.20 3.58 -15.34
N TRP A 164 23.91 3.55 -14.99
CA TRP A 164 23.25 4.52 -14.12
C TRP A 164 23.54 4.32 -12.61
N ARG A 165 24.25 3.24 -12.23
CA ARG A 165 24.78 2.99 -10.88
C ARG A 165 23.77 3.23 -9.75
N GLY A 166 22.53 2.81 -9.94
CA GLY A 166 21.45 2.95 -8.96
C GLY A 166 20.83 4.34 -8.85
N ALA A 167 21.03 5.23 -9.82
CA ALA A 167 20.32 6.51 -9.89
C ALA A 167 18.81 6.31 -10.16
N HIS A 168 18.00 7.28 -9.71
CA HIS A 168 16.56 7.31 -9.93
C HIS A 168 16.21 8.16 -11.16
N PHE A 169 15.12 7.79 -11.82
CA PHE A 169 14.53 8.59 -12.89
C PHE A 169 13.25 9.21 -12.36
N TRP A 170 13.32 10.48 -11.99
CA TRP A 170 12.26 11.17 -11.26
C TRP A 170 11.17 11.69 -12.19
N GLU A 171 9.92 11.37 -11.88
CA GLU A 171 8.71 11.90 -12.50
C GLU A 171 7.85 12.58 -11.42
N LYS A 172 6.82 13.33 -11.83
CA LYS A 172 5.87 13.94 -10.89
C LYS A 172 5.08 12.82 -10.20
N ALA A 173 5.03 12.83 -8.87
CA ALA A 173 4.24 11.85 -8.12
C ALA A 173 2.75 12.17 -8.16
N GLU A 174 1.95 11.12 -8.18
CA GLU A 174 0.49 11.14 -8.04
C GLU A 174 0.07 10.56 -6.68
N VAL A 175 -1.23 10.59 -6.38
CA VAL A 175 -1.77 10.13 -5.09
C VAL A 175 -1.44 8.65 -4.86
N ASP A 176 -1.56 7.83 -5.90
CA ASP A 176 -1.30 6.39 -5.84
C ASP A 176 0.20 6.06 -5.62
N ASP A 177 1.12 6.99 -5.88
CA ASP A 177 2.55 6.78 -5.59
C ASP A 177 2.85 6.92 -4.10
N LEU A 178 2.07 7.75 -3.39
CA LEU A 178 2.21 7.98 -1.95
C LEU A 178 1.30 7.07 -1.12
N VAL A 179 0.14 6.74 -1.67
CA VAL A 179 -0.87 5.87 -1.05
C VAL A 179 -1.25 4.77 -2.04
N PRO A 180 -0.38 3.77 -2.27
CA PRO A 180 -0.65 2.75 -3.28
C PRO A 180 -1.91 1.95 -2.97
N PRO A 181 -2.85 1.81 -3.93
CA PRO A 181 -4.03 0.99 -3.74
C PRO A 181 -3.61 -0.47 -3.57
N LYS A 182 -3.88 -1.05 -2.40
CA LYS A 182 -3.58 -2.46 -2.14
C LYS A 182 -4.66 -3.36 -2.74
N LEU A 183 -4.47 -3.79 -3.99
CA LEU A 183 -5.39 -4.71 -4.66
C LEU A 183 -5.16 -6.15 -4.21
N VAL A 184 -6.26 -6.83 -3.87
CA VAL A 184 -6.31 -8.24 -3.47
C VAL A 184 -7.23 -9.02 -4.39
N TRP A 185 -6.96 -10.32 -4.51
CA TRP A 185 -7.89 -11.25 -5.16
C TRP A 185 -9.13 -11.43 -4.28
N LYS A 186 -10.31 -11.24 -4.88
CA LYS A 186 -11.59 -11.42 -4.20
C LYS A 186 -12.21 -12.75 -4.59
N ARG A 187 -12.52 -13.58 -3.59
CA ARG A 187 -13.34 -14.78 -3.76
C ARG A 187 -14.82 -14.40 -3.80
N ARG A 188 -15.53 -14.81 -4.85
CA ARG A 188 -16.99 -14.67 -4.95
C ARG A 188 -17.69 -15.92 -4.38
N PRO A 189 -19.00 -15.85 -4.07
CA PRO A 189 -19.73 -17.00 -3.56
C PRO A 189 -19.62 -18.26 -4.43
N GLN A 190 -19.56 -18.09 -5.75
CA GLN A 190 -19.43 -19.17 -6.74
C GLN A 190 -18.00 -19.66 -6.98
N ASP A 191 -16.99 -18.95 -6.48
CA ASP A 191 -15.59 -19.30 -6.68
C ASP A 191 -15.15 -20.37 -5.66
N PRO A 192 -14.14 -21.22 -5.98
CA PRO A 192 -13.63 -22.22 -5.05
C PRO A 192 -13.08 -21.60 -3.77
N LEU A 193 -13.10 -22.37 -2.67
CA LEU A 193 -12.59 -21.94 -1.36
C LEU A 193 -11.13 -21.45 -1.42
N VAL A 194 -10.33 -22.06 -2.30
CA VAL A 194 -8.95 -21.64 -2.58
C VAL A 194 -8.85 -21.28 -4.05
N LEU A 195 -8.52 -20.01 -4.34
CA LEU A 195 -8.38 -19.53 -5.71
C LEU A 195 -7.14 -20.14 -6.37
N MET A 196 -7.35 -20.71 -7.56
CA MET A 196 -6.32 -21.41 -8.35
C MET A 196 -6.00 -20.66 -9.64
N ASP A 197 -4.79 -20.83 -10.17
CA ASP A 197 -4.33 -20.11 -11.36
C ASP A 197 -5.21 -20.34 -12.61
N ALA A 198 -5.77 -21.55 -12.76
CA ALA A 198 -6.57 -21.97 -13.93
C ALA A 198 -7.79 -21.08 -14.24
N HIS A 199 -8.33 -20.37 -13.26
CA HIS A 199 -9.49 -19.48 -13.44
C HIS A 199 -9.22 -18.05 -12.97
N ARG A 200 -7.95 -17.64 -12.89
CA ARG A 200 -7.56 -16.32 -12.40
C ARG A 200 -8.24 -15.17 -13.15
N ASP A 201 -8.52 -15.35 -14.44
CA ASP A 201 -9.17 -14.33 -15.27
C ASP A 201 -10.67 -14.18 -14.97
N PHE A 202 -11.27 -15.08 -14.20
CA PHE A 202 -12.68 -15.04 -13.80
C PHE A 202 -12.89 -14.44 -12.42
N TYR A 203 -11.88 -14.49 -11.54
CA TYR A 203 -12.00 -13.96 -10.19
C TYR A 203 -12.06 -12.43 -10.18
N GLY A 204 -12.72 -11.91 -9.14
CA GLY A 204 -12.77 -10.48 -8.86
C GLY A 204 -11.47 -9.98 -8.21
N HIS A 205 -11.29 -8.67 -8.23
CA HIS A 205 -10.32 -7.97 -7.41
C HIS A 205 -11.05 -6.95 -6.53
N ALA A 206 -10.42 -6.58 -5.43
CA ALA A 206 -10.91 -5.54 -4.54
C ALA A 206 -9.72 -4.80 -3.92
N LEU A 207 -9.93 -3.57 -3.47
CA LEU A 207 -9.00 -2.97 -2.51
C LEU A 207 -9.07 -3.81 -1.22
N ALA A 208 -7.94 -4.04 -0.57
CA ALA A 208 -7.84 -4.83 0.66
C ALA A 208 -8.84 -4.34 1.72
N VAL A 209 -8.90 -3.02 1.94
CA VAL A 209 -9.87 -2.41 2.88
C VAL A 209 -11.32 -2.70 2.47
N VAL A 210 -11.64 -2.59 1.18
CA VAL A 210 -12.99 -2.87 0.67
C VAL A 210 -13.35 -4.34 0.84
N ASP A 211 -12.43 -5.25 0.54
CA ASP A 211 -12.69 -6.69 0.71
C ASP A 211 -12.87 -7.04 2.18
N LEU A 212 -12.02 -6.53 3.07
CA LEU A 212 -12.11 -6.72 4.51
C LEU A 212 -13.48 -6.28 5.05
N CYS A 213 -13.91 -5.06 4.71
CA CYS A 213 -15.23 -4.53 5.10
C CYS A 213 -16.36 -5.40 4.55
N THR A 214 -16.27 -5.89 3.31
CA THR A 214 -17.31 -6.76 2.74
C THR A 214 -17.37 -8.13 3.40
N GLN A 215 -16.25 -8.69 3.83
CA GLN A 215 -16.22 -9.94 4.60
C GLN A 215 -16.83 -9.76 6.00
N ALA A 216 -16.82 -8.53 6.53
CA ALA A 216 -17.51 -8.15 7.76
C ALA A 216 -19.02 -7.82 7.55
N GLY A 217 -19.55 -7.97 6.33
CA GLY A 217 -20.97 -7.75 6.03
C GLY A 217 -21.32 -6.34 5.53
N ILE A 218 -20.34 -5.46 5.35
CA ILE A 218 -20.57 -4.11 4.81
C ILE A 218 -20.74 -4.18 3.29
N ILE A 219 -21.76 -3.50 2.75
CA ILE A 219 -22.01 -3.47 1.30
C ILE A 219 -20.92 -2.65 0.60
N ALA A 220 -20.26 -3.24 -0.40
CA ALA A 220 -19.26 -2.52 -1.20
C ALA A 220 -19.88 -1.39 -2.03
N PRO A 221 -19.21 -0.23 -2.13
CA PRO A 221 -19.58 0.83 -3.06
C PRO A 221 -19.69 0.33 -4.50
N THR A 222 -20.68 0.83 -5.25
CA THR A 222 -20.98 0.44 -6.64
C THR A 222 -19.80 0.62 -7.59
N LYS A 223 -18.96 1.65 -7.35
CA LYS A 223 -17.73 1.89 -8.14
C LYS A 223 -16.76 0.70 -8.17
N TYR A 224 -16.81 -0.20 -7.19
CA TYR A 224 -15.96 -1.39 -7.15
C TYR A 224 -16.61 -2.65 -7.73
N HIS A 225 -17.92 -2.64 -8.04
CA HIS A 225 -18.66 -3.84 -8.44
C HIS A 225 -18.11 -4.50 -9.71
N CYS A 226 -17.70 -3.70 -10.69
CA CYS A 226 -17.09 -4.20 -11.93
C CYS A 226 -15.76 -4.92 -11.66
N MET A 227 -14.88 -4.29 -10.87
CA MET A 227 -13.58 -4.86 -10.47
C MET A 227 -13.76 -6.14 -9.64
N MET A 228 -14.76 -6.14 -8.76
CA MET A 228 -15.13 -7.27 -7.90
C MET A 228 -15.85 -8.40 -8.64
N LYS A 229 -16.27 -8.16 -9.89
CA LYS A 229 -17.03 -9.10 -10.72
C LYS A 229 -18.24 -9.70 -9.98
N VAL A 230 -19.00 -8.87 -9.28
CA VAL A 230 -20.15 -9.29 -8.46
C VAL A 230 -21.16 -10.12 -9.27
N GLN A 231 -21.39 -9.74 -10.53
CA GLN A 231 -22.25 -10.46 -11.49
C GLN A 231 -21.44 -11.20 -12.57
N GLY A 232 -20.13 -11.36 -12.38
CA GLY A 232 -19.27 -12.00 -13.37
C GLY A 232 -19.54 -13.50 -13.47
N LEU A 233 -19.41 -14.05 -14.66
CA LEU A 233 -19.53 -15.48 -14.91
C LEU A 233 -18.44 -16.28 -14.18
N SER A 234 -18.73 -17.54 -13.90
CA SER A 234 -17.71 -18.51 -13.47
C SER A 234 -16.87 -18.94 -14.68
N GLY A 235 -15.64 -19.38 -14.40
CA GLY A 235 -14.83 -20.04 -15.42
C GLY A 235 -15.49 -21.33 -15.91
N PRO A 236 -15.14 -21.80 -17.12
CA PRO A 236 -15.69 -23.04 -17.66
C PRO A 236 -15.46 -24.18 -16.66
N ALA A 237 -16.52 -24.95 -16.38
CA ALA A 237 -16.41 -26.16 -15.60
C ALA A 237 -15.43 -27.09 -16.31
N GLN A 238 -14.40 -27.55 -15.60
CA GLN A 238 -13.52 -28.60 -16.12
C GLN A 238 -14.40 -29.83 -16.35
N LEU A 239 -14.72 -30.13 -17.61
CA LEU A 239 -15.21 -31.47 -17.97
C LEU A 239 -14.09 -32.42 -17.54
N LYS A 240 -14.31 -33.18 -16.47
CA LYS A 240 -13.51 -34.37 -16.21
C LYS A 240 -13.83 -35.34 -17.34
N VAL A 241 -12.89 -35.47 -18.29
CA VAL A 241 -12.83 -36.63 -19.20
C VAL A 241 -12.17 -37.76 -18.44
#